data_AF-E1YMR7-F1
#
_entry.id   AF-E1YMR7-F1
#
_cell.length_a   1.000
_cell.length_b   1.000
_cell.length_c   1.000
_cell.angle_alpha   90.00
_cell.angle_beta   90.00
_cell.angle_gamma   90.00
#
_symmetry.space_group_name_H-M   'P 1'
#
loop_
_entity.id
_entity.type
_entity.pdbx_description
1 polymer ?
#
loop_
_entity_poly.entity_id
_entity_poly.type
_entity_poly.pdbx_seq_one_letter_code
_entity_poly.pdbx_strand_id
1 'polypeptide(L)'
;MFTNSRLYKVNQLYAGSTEDADKNLFYLEREVNIMNTFGKKMLVFDTKLMYKFLKNWKASLGVDNITDELYHMGHPYPRRTFFAMLEASF
;
A
#
# COMPACT_ATOMS: atom_id res chain seq x y z
N MET A 1 -9.43 -0.63 -25.70
CA MET A 1 -8.18 0.16 -25.61
C MET A 1 -7.49 -0.26 -24.32
N PHE A 2 -6.36 -0.96 -24.41
CA PHE A 2 -5.80 -1.72 -23.27
C PHE A 2 -4.84 -0.85 -22.45
N THR A 3 -5.21 -0.54 -21.21
CA THR A 3 -4.28 -0.05 -20.18
C THR A 3 -3.34 -1.20 -19.85
N ASN A 4 -2.05 -1.05 -20.13
CA ASN A 4 -1.03 -2.00 -19.71
C ASN A 4 -0.42 -1.45 -18.42
N SER A 5 -0.87 -1.96 -17.26
CA SER A 5 -0.29 -1.63 -15.96
C SER A 5 0.70 -2.72 -15.55
N ARG A 6 1.90 -2.31 -15.15
CA ARG A 6 2.84 -3.20 -14.44
C ARG A 6 2.78 -2.86 -12.96
N LEU A 7 2.37 -3.85 -12.18
CA LEU A 7 2.30 -3.78 -10.72
C LEU A 7 3.58 -4.37 -10.15
N TYR A 8 4.30 -3.58 -9.34
CA TYR A 8 5.42 -4.08 -8.54
C TYR A 8 5.07 -3.95 -7.08
N LYS A 9 4.72 -5.07 -6.45
CA LYS A 9 4.42 -5.17 -5.02
C LYS A 9 5.59 -5.78 -4.27
N VAL A 10 6.10 -5.05 -3.28
CA VAL A 10 7.18 -5.52 -2.39
C VAL A 10 6.64 -5.58 -0.97
N ASN A 11 6.60 -6.79 -0.42
CA ASN A 11 6.24 -7.04 0.98
C ASN A 11 7.52 -7.33 1.76
N GLN A 12 7.80 -6.52 2.77
CA GLN A 12 8.96 -6.70 3.63
C GLN A 12 8.52 -6.93 5.07
N LEU A 13 9.01 -8.03 5.66
CA LEU A 13 8.77 -8.41 7.05
C LEU A 13 9.95 -7.97 7.90
N TYR A 14 9.66 -7.32 9.01
CA TYR A 14 10.64 -7.00 10.05
C TYR A 14 10.16 -7.62 11.37
N ALA A 15 10.92 -8.58 11.88
CA ALA A 15 10.66 -9.23 13.17
C ALA A 15 11.46 -8.52 14.28
N GLY A 16 10.78 -8.22 15.39
CA GLY A 16 11.43 -7.79 16.63
C GLY A 16 12.18 -8.95 17.27
N SER A 17 13.39 -8.70 17.80
CA SER A 17 14.33 -9.67 18.37
C SER A 17 13.91 -10.23 19.76
N THR A 18 12.65 -10.63 19.94
CA THR A 18 12.15 -11.15 21.23
C THR A 18 11.57 -12.55 21.08
N GLU A 19 11.67 -13.37 22.14
CA GLU A 19 11.15 -14.75 22.27
C GLU A 19 9.68 -14.93 21.84
N ASP A 20 8.91 -13.84 21.81
CA ASP A 20 7.56 -13.73 21.25
C ASP A 20 7.56 -13.34 19.75
N ALA A 21 8.23 -14.11 18.87
CA ALA A 21 8.44 -13.76 17.45
C ALA A 21 7.15 -13.47 16.64
N ASP A 22 5.98 -13.87 17.14
CA ASP A 22 4.66 -13.59 16.55
C ASP A 22 4.05 -12.22 16.94
N LYS A 23 4.64 -11.54 17.93
CA LYS A 23 4.26 -10.22 18.42
C LYS A 23 5.31 -9.20 17.94
N ASN A 24 4.90 -7.94 17.78
CA ASN A 24 5.74 -6.84 17.29
C ASN A 24 6.29 -7.04 15.86
N LEU A 25 5.48 -7.67 15.00
CA LEU A 25 5.81 -7.83 13.58
C LEU A 25 5.42 -6.57 12.82
N PHE A 26 6.38 -6.01 12.07
CA PHE A 26 6.16 -4.89 11.17
C PHE A 26 6.19 -5.38 9.73
N TYR A 27 5.19 -4.96 8.96
CA TYR A 27 5.04 -5.27 7.55
C TYR A 27 5.04 -3.94 6.79
N LEU A 28 5.94 -3.81 5.82
CA LEU A 28 5.90 -2.70 4.88
C LEU A 28 5.53 -3.25 3.50
N GLU A 29 4.40 -2.79 3.00
CA GLU A 29 3.94 -3.02 1.64
C GLU A 29 4.17 -1.76 0.82
N ARG A 30 4.89 -1.89 -0.30
CA ARG A 30 5.11 -0.82 -1.26
C ARG A 30 4.63 -1.29 -2.62
N GLU A 31 3.82 -0.48 -3.26
CA GLU A 31 3.31 -0.76 -4.60
C GLU A 31 3.69 0.37 -5.56
N VAL A 32 4.28 -0.02 -6.69
CA VAL A 32 4.56 0.90 -7.80
C VAL A 32 3.63 0.55 -8.95
N ASN A 33 2.82 1.52 -9.34
CA ASN A 33 1.82 1.44 -10.38
C ASN A 33 2.30 2.27 -11.59
N ILE A 34 2.76 1.61 -12.66
CA ILE A 34 3.12 2.27 -13.91
C ILE A 34 1.95 2.15 -14.88
N MET A 35 1.24 3.26 -15.10
CA MET A 35 0.13 3.32 -16.05
C MET A 35 0.56 4.02 -17.34
N ASN A 36 0.16 3.45 -18.49
CA ASN A 36 0.32 4.07 -19.80
C ASN A 36 -1.06 4.27 -20.42
N THR A 37 -1.43 5.52 -20.63
CA THR A 37 -2.77 5.89 -21.10
C THR A 37 -2.68 7.04 -22.09
N PHE A 38 -3.07 6.79 -23.35
CA PHE A 38 -3.03 7.75 -24.46
C PHE A 38 -1.67 8.47 -24.64
N GLY A 39 -0.56 7.75 -24.44
CA GLY A 39 0.79 8.31 -24.57
C GLY A 39 1.28 9.09 -23.35
N LYS A 40 0.47 9.24 -22.30
CA LYS A 40 0.92 9.73 -20.99
C LYS A 40 1.34 8.55 -20.13
N LYS A 41 2.57 8.59 -19.64
CA LYS A 41 3.07 7.68 -18.61
C LYS A 41 2.82 8.32 -17.25
N MET A 42 2.21 7.58 -16.34
CA MET A 42 1.90 8.04 -15.00
C MET A 42 2.49 7.05 -14.01
N LEU A 43 3.16 7.58 -12.99
CA LEU A 43 3.79 6.81 -11.93
C LEU A 43 3.03 7.07 -10.64
N VAL A 44 2.22 6.10 -10.24
CA VAL A 44 1.50 6.13 -8.97
C VAL A 44 2.28 5.26 -7.99
N PHE A 45 2.51 5.80 -6.79
CA PHE A 45 3.20 5.09 -5.73
C PHE A 45 2.33 5.00 -4.50
N ASP A 46 2.17 3.78 -4.00
CA ASP A 46 1.33 3.46 -2.85
C ASP A 46 2.19 2.79 -1.77
N THR A 47 1.92 3.11 -0.52
CA THR A 47 2.63 2.51 0.61
C THR A 47 1.68 2.24 1.76
N LYS A 48 1.81 1.05 2.33
CA LYS A 48 1.06 0.62 3.50
C LYS A 48 2.01 0.04 4.53
N LEU A 49 1.93 0.58 5.73
CA LEU A 49 2.57 0.04 6.92
C LEU A 49 1.53 -0.77 7.71
N MET A 50 1.90 -1.96 8.14
CA MET A 50 1.09 -2.76 9.06
C MET A 50 1.93 -3.15 10.26
N TYR A 51 1.30 -3.09 11.44
CA TYR A 51 1.92 -3.43 12.70
C TYR A 51 1.04 -4.38 13.48
N LYS A 52 1.61 -5.54 13.84
CA LYS A 52 0.95 -6.54 14.68
C LYS A 52 1.48 -6.43 16.10
N PHE A 53 0.72 -5.78 16.96
CA PHE A 53 1.10 -5.52 18.36
C PHE A 53 0.60 -6.59 19.34
N LEU A 54 -0.48 -7.31 19.01
CA LEU A 54 -0.94 -8.49 19.74
C LEU A 54 -1.14 -9.65 18.78
N LYS A 55 -1.21 -10.89 19.30
CA LYS A 55 -1.44 -12.11 18.48
C LYS A 55 -2.66 -11.96 17.56
N ASN A 56 -3.68 -11.26 18.05
CA ASN A 56 -5.01 -11.15 17.45
C ASN A 56 -5.33 -9.73 16.95
N TRP A 57 -4.41 -8.77 17.09
CA TRP A 57 -4.66 -7.38 16.71
C TRP A 57 -3.59 -6.86 15.76
N LYS A 58 -4.04 -6.22 14.69
CA LYS A 58 -3.19 -5.57 13.70
C LYS A 58 -3.70 -4.16 13.45
N ALA A 59 -2.80 -3.19 13.46
CA ALA A 59 -3.06 -1.87 12.93
C ALA A 59 -2.42 -1.75 11.55
N SER A 60 -3.03 -0.99 10.64
CA SER A 60 -2.41 -0.61 9.40
C SER A 60 -2.69 0.85 9.05
N LEU A 61 -1.71 1.48 8.45
CA LEU A 61 -1.72 2.86 8.01
C LEU A 61 -1.18 2.87 6.59
N GLY A 62 -1.82 3.57 5.68
CA GLY A 62 -1.33 3.66 4.32
C GLY A 62 -1.68 4.95 3.63
N VAL A 63 -0.96 5.17 2.54
CA VAL A 63 -1.10 6.31 1.66
C VAL A 63 -1.12 5.79 0.24
N ASP A 64 -2.22 6.06 -0.44
CA ASP A 64 -2.36 5.81 -1.87
C ASP A 64 -2.01 7.09 -2.63
N ASN A 65 -1.44 6.92 -3.81
CA ASN A 65 -1.06 7.99 -4.73
C ASN A 65 -0.22 9.06 -4.05
N ILE A 66 0.91 8.64 -3.44
CA ILE A 66 1.85 9.53 -2.76
C ILE A 66 2.35 10.64 -3.69
N THR A 67 2.48 10.34 -4.98
CA THR A 67 2.88 11.27 -6.04
C THR A 67 1.80 12.30 -6.41
N ASP A 68 0.57 12.15 -5.90
CA ASP A 68 -0.57 13.05 -6.14
C ASP A 68 -0.89 13.26 -7.63
N GLU A 69 -0.70 12.19 -8.40
CA GLU A 69 -0.93 12.18 -9.84
C GLU A 69 -2.43 12.20 -10.14
N LEU A 70 -2.87 13.22 -10.89
CA LEU A 70 -4.27 13.33 -11.33
C LEU A 70 -4.45 12.73 -12.72
N TYR A 71 -5.05 11.54 -12.77
CA TYR A 71 -5.34 10.85 -14.03
C TYR A 71 -6.84 10.68 -14.28
N HIS A 72 -7.20 10.75 -15.56
CA HIS A 72 -8.59 10.70 -16.03
C HIS A 72 -8.73 9.51 -16.98
N MET A 73 -9.45 8.47 -16.55
CA MET A 73 -9.89 7.37 -17.42
C MET A 73 -11.42 7.29 -17.38
N GLY A 74 -12.08 8.19 -18.11
CA GLY A 74 -13.55 8.30 -18.11
C GLY A 74 -14.14 8.95 -16.85
N HIS A 75 -13.49 8.81 -15.70
CA HIS A 75 -13.76 9.53 -14.45
C HIS A 75 -12.44 9.92 -13.76
N PRO A 76 -12.41 11.00 -12.95
CA PRO A 76 -11.23 11.36 -12.16
C PRO A 76 -10.98 10.28 -11.10
N TYR A 77 -9.76 9.74 -11.07
CA TYR A 77 -9.35 8.85 -9.99
C TYR A 77 -9.04 9.64 -8.72
N PRO A 78 -9.16 9.01 -7.52
CA PRO A 78 -8.81 9.64 -6.26
C PRO A 78 -7.36 10.15 -6.28
N ARG A 79 -7.18 11.34 -5.72
CA ARG A 79 -5.86 11.93 -5.45
C ARG A 79 -5.22 11.24 -4.23
N ARG A 80 -4.12 11.80 -3.72
CA ARG A 80 -3.46 11.30 -2.52
C ARG A 80 -4.46 11.07 -1.40
N THR A 81 -4.56 9.82 -0.94
CA THR A 81 -5.53 9.39 0.07
C THR A 81 -4.81 8.72 1.22
N PHE A 82 -5.16 9.09 2.45
CA PHE A 82 -4.64 8.48 3.66
C PHE A 82 -5.70 7.58 4.26
N PHE A 83 -5.30 6.40 4.74
CA PHE A 83 -6.19 5.50 5.44
C PHE A 83 -5.54 4.91 6.68
N ALA A 84 -6.40 4.58 7.65
CA ALA A 84 -6.05 3.88 8.86
C ALA A 84 -7.06 2.76 9.08
N MET A 85 -6.58 1.59 9.48
CA MET A 85 -7.41 0.41 9.71
C MET A 85 -6.92 -0.34 10.94
N LEU A 86 -7.87 -0.86 11.71
CA LEU A 86 -7.63 -1.71 12.87
C LEU A 86 -8.38 -3.02 12.67
N GLU A 87 -7.66 -4.14 12.75
CA GLU A 87 -8.20 -5.48 12.57
C GLU A 87 -8.02 -6.26 13.87
N ALA A 88 -9.12 -6.83 14.37
CA ALA A 88 -9.13 -7.73 15.52
C ALA A 88 -9.72 -9.08 15.08
N SER A 89 -9.02 -10.17 15.38
CA SER A 89 -9.47 -11.55 15.11
C SER A 89 -9.78 -12.23 16.44
N PHE A 90 -10.96 -12.82 16.59
CA PHE A 90 -11.39 -13.52 17.81
C PHE A 90 -11.56 -15.02 17.57
#